data_AF-A0A820EVB2-F1
#
_entry.id   AF-A0A820EVB2-F1
#
_cell.length_a   1.000
_cell.length_b   1.000
_cell.length_c   1.000
_cell.angle_alpha   90.00
_cell.angle_beta   90.00
_cell.angle_gamma   90.00
#
_symmetry.space_group_name_H-M   'P 1'
#
loop_
_entity.id
_entity.type
_entity.pdbx_description
1 polymer ?
#
loop_
_entity_poly.entity_id
_entity_poly.type
_entity_poly.pdbx_seq_one_letter_code
_entity_poly.pdbx_strand_id
1 'polypeptide(L)'
;MIVHRDTILRIIVFVHFIFVSMVLLADWLPKSYHINQVTIIALGVWGIIQYESVIQVELLMLIKLISILVDSIAIGMYFQIGKHAYATQHHTTYFTISAFFAIFLLVLKPVMLLLISHVRQERLNNAVFDSWTPTS
;
A
#
# COMPACT_ATOMS: atom_id res chain seq x y z
N MET A 1 -20.22 -16.15 -2.88
CA MET A 1 -18.76 -15.94 -3.06
C MET A 1 -18.35 -14.47 -3.27
N ILE A 2 -19.24 -13.48 -3.05
CA ILE A 2 -18.94 -12.04 -3.16
C ILE A 2 -18.28 -11.50 -1.88
N VAL A 3 -18.70 -12.00 -0.71
CA VAL A 3 -18.30 -11.55 0.64
C VAL A 3 -16.81 -11.80 0.97
N HIS A 4 -16.14 -12.73 0.30
CA HIS A 4 -14.73 -13.00 0.58
C HIS A 4 -13.79 -11.99 -0.11
N ARG A 5 -14.26 -11.29 -1.17
CA ARG A 5 -13.40 -10.51 -2.07
C ARG A 5 -13.22 -9.06 -1.63
N ASP A 6 -14.28 -8.43 -1.12
CA ASP A 6 -14.19 -7.12 -0.48
C ASP A 6 -13.39 -7.22 0.83
N THR A 7 -13.48 -8.37 1.51
CA THR A 7 -12.71 -8.67 2.71
C THR A 7 -11.19 -8.59 2.46
N ILE A 8 -10.68 -9.10 1.33
CA ILE A 8 -9.24 -9.04 1.01
C ILE A 8 -8.77 -7.59 0.84
N LEU A 9 -9.49 -6.77 0.08
CA LEU A 9 -9.11 -5.37 -0.13
C LEU A 9 -9.16 -4.56 1.18
N ARG A 10 -10.19 -4.80 2.01
CA ARG A 10 -10.30 -4.22 3.36
C ARG A 10 -9.12 -4.61 4.24
N ILE A 11 -8.72 -5.89 4.25
CA ILE A 11 -7.55 -6.38 5.00
C ILE A 11 -6.28 -5.67 4.50
N ILE A 12 -6.06 -5.60 3.19
CA ILE A 12 -4.86 -4.94 2.62
C ILE A 12 -4.78 -3.48 3.05
N VAL A 13 -5.89 -2.73 2.96
CA VAL A 13 -5.92 -1.31 3.36
C VAL A 13 -5.71 -1.15 4.86
N PHE A 14 -6.32 -2.00 5.68
CA PHE A 14 -6.18 -1.95 7.13
C PHE A 14 -4.75 -2.29 7.59
N VAL A 15 -4.17 -3.35 7.03
CA VAL A 15 -2.79 -3.74 7.27
C VAL A 15 -1.84 -2.63 6.83
N HIS A 16 -2.04 -2.04 5.65
CA HIS A 16 -1.25 -0.90 5.17
C HIS A 16 -1.36 0.30 6.10
N PHE A 17 -2.56 0.62 6.60
CA PHE A 17 -2.78 1.70 7.57
C PHE A 17 -2.00 1.47 8.88
N ILE A 18 -2.05 0.26 9.45
CA ILE A 18 -1.30 -0.08 10.66
C ILE A 18 0.20 0.10 10.44
N PHE A 19 0.74 -0.37 9.32
CA PHE A 19 2.16 -0.21 9.06
C PHE A 19 2.55 1.25 8.83
N VAL A 20 1.74 2.04 8.13
CA VAL A 20 1.98 3.47 7.93
C VAL A 20 1.96 4.23 9.26
N SER A 21 1.06 3.90 10.18
CA SER A 21 1.03 4.55 11.50
C SER A 21 2.30 4.25 12.31
N MET A 22 2.85 3.03 12.20
CA MET A 22 4.13 2.69 12.83
C MET A 22 5.34 3.39 12.18
N VAL A 23 5.30 3.63 10.86
CA VAL A 23 6.34 4.42 10.18
C VAL A 23 6.32 5.87 10.66
N LEU A 24 5.15 6.43 10.92
CA LEU A 24 4.97 7.81 11.38
C LEU A 24 5.46 8.07 12.82
N LEU A 25 5.94 7.05 13.55
CA LEU A 25 6.50 7.21 14.90
C LEU A 25 7.78 8.09 14.95
N ALA A 26 8.48 8.25 13.83
CA ALA A 26 9.65 9.12 13.74
C ALA A 26 9.63 9.92 12.42
N ASP A 27 9.87 11.22 12.50
CA ASP A 27 9.85 12.16 11.37
C ASP A 27 11.25 12.25 10.72
N TRP A 28 11.72 11.12 10.17
CA TRP A 28 13.01 11.05 9.46
C TRP A 28 12.86 10.97 7.94
N LEU A 29 11.65 10.70 7.45
CA LEU A 29 11.32 10.65 6.02
C LEU A 29 10.77 12.01 5.56
N PRO A 30 10.93 12.36 4.27
CA PRO A 30 10.42 13.62 3.77
C PRO A 30 8.88 13.67 3.82
N LYS A 31 8.32 14.86 4.02
CA LYS A 31 6.85 15.08 4.03
C LYS A 31 6.15 14.53 2.79
N SER A 32 6.81 14.54 1.63
CA SER A 32 6.30 13.95 0.39
C SER A 32 6.03 12.45 0.50
N TYR A 33 6.86 11.70 1.24
CA TYR A 33 6.63 10.29 1.52
C TYR A 33 5.36 10.09 2.36
N HIS A 34 5.18 10.89 3.41
CA HIS A 34 4.01 10.78 4.29
C HIS A 34 2.71 11.07 3.55
N ILE A 35 2.69 12.14 2.74
CA ILE A 35 1.56 12.47 1.87
C ILE A 35 1.26 11.31 0.92
N ASN A 36 2.28 10.74 0.27
CA ASN A 36 2.12 9.59 -0.62
C ASN A 36 1.47 8.38 0.08
N GLN A 37 1.90 8.02 1.29
CA GLN A 37 1.29 6.90 2.02
C GLN A 37 -0.18 7.15 2.36
N VAL A 38 -0.54 8.37 2.75
CA VAL A 38 -1.93 8.74 3.05
C VAL A 38 -2.79 8.70 1.78
N THR A 39 -2.27 9.18 0.65
CA THR A 39 -2.96 9.09 -0.65
C THR A 39 -3.25 7.65 -1.05
N ILE A 40 -2.31 6.72 -0.85
CA ILE A 40 -2.52 5.29 -1.14
C ILE A 40 -3.63 4.70 -0.27
N ILE A 41 -3.70 5.09 1.01
CA ILE A 41 -4.78 4.66 1.90
C ILE A 41 -6.12 5.23 1.42
N ALA A 42 -6.18 6.52 1.06
CA ALA A 42 -7.39 7.15 0.56
C ALA A 42 -7.90 6.49 -0.73
N LEU A 43 -7.01 6.20 -1.69
CA LEU A 43 -7.36 5.45 -2.90
C LEU A 43 -7.74 4.00 -2.61
N GLY A 44 -7.13 3.39 -1.59
CA GLY A 44 -7.54 2.07 -1.10
C GLY A 44 -8.96 2.07 -0.56
N VAL A 45 -9.33 3.06 0.26
CA VAL A 45 -10.70 3.24 0.76
C VAL A 45 -11.67 3.52 -0.39
N TRP A 46 -11.27 4.34 -1.36
CA TRP A 46 -12.06 4.56 -2.57
C TRP A 46 -12.34 3.25 -3.31
N GLY A 47 -11.32 2.40 -3.49
CA GLY A 47 -11.46 1.10 -4.14
C GLY A 47 -12.36 0.13 -3.36
N ILE A 48 -12.49 0.28 -2.04
CA ILE A 48 -13.45 -0.49 -1.23
C ILE A 48 -14.89 -0.04 -1.50
N ILE A 49 -15.11 1.28 -1.64
CA ILE A 49 -16.45 1.84 -1.88
C ILE A 49 -16.96 1.43 -3.26
N GLN A 50 -16.12 1.54 -4.30
CA GLN A 50 -16.50 1.24 -5.67
C GLN A 50 -15.92 -0.11 -6.13
N TYR A 51 -16.16 -1.14 -5.32
CA TYR A 51 -15.55 -2.47 -5.48
C TYR A 51 -15.81 -3.14 -6.83
N GLU A 52 -16.78 -2.75 -7.64
CA GLU A 52 -17.08 -3.38 -8.94
C GLU A 52 -16.21 -2.85 -10.09
N SER A 53 -15.60 -1.67 -9.94
CA SER A 53 -14.85 -1.03 -11.02
C SER A 53 -13.47 -1.65 -11.23
N VAL A 54 -13.19 -2.08 -12.46
CA VAL A 54 -11.86 -2.57 -12.87
C VAL A 54 -10.82 -1.44 -12.87
N ILE A 55 -11.22 -0.25 -13.33
CA ILE A 55 -10.36 0.94 -13.46
C ILE A 55 -9.73 1.32 -12.12
N GLN A 56 -10.46 1.17 -11.02
CA GLN A 56 -9.96 1.54 -9.70
C GLN A 56 -8.93 0.56 -9.16
N VAL A 57 -9.11 -0.72 -9.46
CA VAL A 57 -8.13 -1.75 -9.11
C VAL A 57 -6.83 -1.49 -9.89
N GLU A 58 -6.93 -1.15 -11.18
CA GLU A 58 -5.77 -0.78 -12.00
C GLU A 58 -5.07 0.48 -11.52
N LEU A 59 -5.83 1.52 -11.18
CA LEU A 59 -5.28 2.75 -10.61
C LEU A 59 -4.56 2.48 -9.29
N LEU A 60 -5.14 1.65 -8.41
CA LEU A 60 -4.54 1.26 -7.14
C LEU A 60 -3.25 0.44 -7.33
N MET A 61 -3.19 -0.41 -8.35
CA MET A 61 -1.98 -1.14 -8.71
C MET A 61 -0.88 -0.19 -9.22
N LEU A 62 -1.22 0.72 -10.13
CA LEU A 62 -0.29 1.68 -10.70
C LEU A 62 0.31 2.59 -9.62
N ILE A 63 -0.52 3.15 -8.75
CA ILE A 63 -0.04 4.04 -7.68
C ILE A 63 0.84 3.27 -6.67
N LYS A 64 0.50 2.02 -6.33
CA LYS A 64 1.36 1.18 -5.48
C LYS A 64 2.70 0.88 -6.15
N LEU A 65 2.73 0.61 -7.45
CA LEU A 65 3.97 0.36 -8.20
C LEU A 65 4.88 1.58 -8.20
N ILE A 66 4.34 2.76 -8.53
CA ILE A 66 5.07 4.03 -8.48
C ILE A 66 5.57 4.30 -7.07
N SER A 67 4.72 4.05 -6.05
CA SER A 67 5.09 4.22 -4.65
C SER A 67 6.25 3.33 -4.22
N ILE A 68 6.35 2.08 -4.67
CA ILE A 68 7.50 1.22 -4.36
C ILE A 68 8.80 1.89 -4.82
N LEU A 69 8.82 2.44 -6.05
CA LEU A 69 10.00 3.11 -6.60
C LEU A 69 10.35 4.36 -5.80
N VAL A 70 9.39 5.26 -5.60
CA VAL A 70 9.62 6.53 -4.90
C VAL A 70 10.05 6.29 -3.45
N ASP A 71 9.42 5.34 -2.77
CA ASP A 71 9.72 5.02 -1.38
C ASP A 71 11.10 4.38 -1.22
N SER A 72 11.52 3.53 -2.17
CA SER A 72 12.86 2.94 -2.17
C SER A 72 13.94 4.01 -2.23
N ILE A 73 13.73 5.05 -3.05
CA ILE A 73 14.63 6.20 -3.18
C ILE A 73 14.61 7.02 -1.90
N ALA A 74 13.43 7.34 -1.37
CA ALA A 74 13.28 8.13 -0.14
C ALA A 74 13.95 7.45 1.06
N ILE A 75 13.71 6.15 1.28
CA ILE A 75 14.36 5.39 2.34
C ILE A 75 15.88 5.37 2.13
N GLY A 76 16.34 5.06 0.91
CA GLY A 76 17.77 5.01 0.60
C GLY A 76 18.50 6.32 0.86
N MET A 77 17.89 7.45 0.53
CA MET A 77 18.48 8.79 0.74
C MET A 77 18.45 9.23 2.21
N TYR A 78 17.33 9.04 2.91
CA TYR A 78 17.10 9.65 4.22
C TYR A 78 17.51 8.77 5.40
N PHE A 79 17.79 7.47 5.19
CA PHE A 79 18.08 6.55 6.29
C PHE A 79 19.30 6.95 7.14
N GLN A 80 20.42 7.29 6.50
CA GLN A 80 21.63 7.69 7.24
C GLN A 80 21.47 9.06 7.91
N ILE A 81 20.76 9.98 7.25
CA ILE A 81 20.45 11.32 7.78
C ILE A 81 19.62 11.17 9.06
N GLY A 82 18.55 10.37 9.01
CA GLY A 82 17.73 10.04 10.17
C GLY A 82 18.53 9.36 11.27
N LYS A 83 19.35 8.35 10.93
CA LYS A 83 20.19 7.64 11.89
C LYS A 83 21.10 8.58 12.68
N HIS A 84 21.71 9.56 12.01
CA HIS A 84 22.56 10.54 12.67
C HIS A 84 21.77 11.50 13.56
N ALA A 85 20.62 12.00 13.08
CA ALA A 85 19.76 12.92 13.83
C ALA A 85 19.20 12.30 15.13
N TYR A 86 18.82 11.02 15.09
CA TYR A 86 18.22 10.30 16.23
C TYR A 86 19.23 9.57 17.12
N ALA A 87 20.52 9.59 16.79
CA ALA A 87 21.57 8.98 17.61
C ALA A 87 21.85 9.75 18.91
N THR A 88 21.58 11.06 18.93
CA THR A 88 21.97 11.95 20.05
C THR A 88 20.84 12.21 21.05
N GLN A 89 19.60 11.79 20.77
CA GLN A 89 18.42 12.30 21.45
C GLN A 89 17.70 11.29 22.38
N HIS A 90 18.31 10.17 22.79
CA HIS A 90 17.61 9.05 23.48
C HIS A 90 16.40 8.45 22.72
N HIS A 91 16.04 8.99 21.55
CA HIS A 91 14.94 8.55 20.68
C HIS A 91 15.37 7.51 19.63
N THR A 92 16.54 6.90 19.78
CA THR A 92 17.11 5.93 18.85
C THR A 92 16.19 4.70 18.66
N THR A 93 15.46 4.32 19.70
CA THR A 93 14.48 3.21 19.64
C THR A 93 13.32 3.53 18.71
N TYR A 94 12.77 4.75 18.74
CA TYR A 94 11.67 5.17 17.86
C TYR A 94 12.12 5.18 16.39
N PHE A 95 13.31 5.71 16.11
CA PHE A 95 13.89 5.66 14.76
C PHE A 95 14.08 4.23 14.28
N THR A 96 14.63 3.34 15.11
CA THR A 96 14.90 1.95 14.73
C THR A 96 13.61 1.20 14.41
N ILE A 97 12.56 1.39 15.23
CA ILE A 97 11.24 0.79 15.02
C ILE A 97 10.58 1.35 13.75
N SER A 98 10.56 2.68 13.59
CA SER A 98 10.00 3.33 12.39
C SER A 98 10.71 2.89 11.11
N ALA A 99 12.04 2.85 11.13
CA ALA A 99 12.84 2.42 9.98
C ALA A 99 12.63 0.94 9.64
N PHE A 100 12.51 0.08 10.65
CA PHE A 100 12.13 -1.33 10.45
C PHE A 100 10.78 -1.43 9.73
N PHE A 101 9.76 -0.71 10.22
CA PHE A 101 8.44 -0.73 9.58
C PHE A 101 8.43 -0.11 8.19
N ALA A 102 9.25 0.90 7.91
CA ALA A 102 9.34 1.51 6.59
C ALA A 102 9.90 0.52 5.56
N ILE A 103 10.97 -0.19 5.93
CA ILE A 103 11.57 -1.23 5.09
C ILE A 103 10.61 -2.42 4.96
N PHE A 104 9.99 -2.85 6.06
CA PHE A 104 9.03 -3.95 6.04
C PHE A 104 7.83 -3.63 5.14
N LEU A 105 7.29 -2.41 5.21
CA LEU A 105 6.21 -1.96 4.34
C LEU A 105 6.63 -1.92 2.87
N LEU A 106 7.86 -1.51 2.57
CA LEU A 106 8.42 -1.54 1.21
C LEU A 106 8.44 -2.97 0.64
N VAL A 107 8.86 -3.94 1.45
CA VAL A 107 8.89 -5.38 1.08
C VAL A 107 7.48 -5.98 1.01
N LEU A 108 6.54 -5.51 1.81
CA LEU A 108 5.17 -6.01 1.82
C LEU A 108 4.34 -5.50 0.63
N LYS A 109 4.66 -4.33 0.08
CA LYS A 109 3.98 -3.75 -1.09
C LYS A 109 3.90 -4.67 -2.32
N PRO A 110 4.96 -5.37 -2.78
CA PRO A 110 4.83 -6.33 -3.88
C PRO A 110 3.89 -7.49 -3.55
N VAL A 111 3.88 -7.98 -2.31
CA VAL A 111 2.90 -9.02 -1.89
C VAL A 111 1.48 -8.48 -2.00
N MET A 112 1.23 -7.27 -1.52
CA MET A 112 -0.07 -6.60 -1.67
C MET A 112 -0.44 -6.41 -3.15
N LEU A 113 0.52 -6.06 -4.00
CA LEU A 113 0.31 -5.88 -5.44
C LEU A 113 -0.09 -7.19 -6.12
N LEU A 114 0.54 -8.30 -5.75
CA LEU A 114 0.16 -9.64 -6.23
C LEU A 114 -1.26 -10.00 -5.79
N LEU A 115 -1.63 -9.75 -4.53
CA LEU A 115 -3.00 -10.00 -4.08
C LEU A 115 -4.03 -9.19 -4.87
N ILE A 116 -3.73 -7.92 -5.16
CA ILE A 116 -4.59 -7.06 -5.98
C ILE A 116 -4.65 -7.56 -7.44
N SER A 117 -3.54 -8.07 -7.99
CA SER A 117 -3.50 -8.60 -9.35
C SER A 117 -4.31 -9.88 -9.50
N HIS A 118 -4.33 -10.74 -8.48
CA HIS A 118 -5.23 -11.91 -8.41
C HIS A 118 -6.69 -11.47 -8.43
N VAL A 119 -7.06 -10.48 -7.59
CA VAL A 119 -8.42 -9.91 -7.59
C VAL A 119 -8.79 -9.31 -8.95
N ARG A 120 -7.84 -8.70 -9.68
CA ARG A 120 -8.08 -8.23 -11.05
C ARG A 120 -8.35 -9.38 -12.02
N GLN A 121 -7.50 -10.41 -12.02
CA GLN A 121 -7.63 -11.53 -12.96
C GLN A 121 -8.97 -12.23 -12.80
N GLU A 122 -9.43 -12.43 -11.56
CA GLU A 122 -10.76 -13.01 -11.29
C GLU A 122 -11.90 -12.17 -11.87
N ARG A 123 -11.81 -10.83 -11.80
CA ARG A 123 -12.84 -9.94 -12.38
C ARG A 123 -12.90 -10.02 -13.89
N LEU A 124 -11.74 -10.05 -14.53
CA LEU A 124 -11.65 -10.18 -15.99
C LEU A 124 -12.25 -11.51 -16.44
N ASN A 125 -11.95 -12.60 -15.74
CA ASN A 125 -12.50 -13.92 -16.05
C ASN A 125 -14.03 -13.95 -15.93
N ASN A 126 -14.60 -13.34 -14.89
CA ASN A 126 -16.04 -13.27 -14.71
C ASN A 126 -16.72 -12.42 -15.81
N ALA A 127 -16.14 -11.26 -16.16
CA ALA A 127 -16.66 -10.40 -17.21
C ALA A 127 -16.63 -11.09 -18.59
N VAL A 128 -15.60 -11.90 -18.86
CA VAL A 128 -15.54 -12.74 -20.06
C VAL A 128 -16.61 -13.82 -20.01
N PHE A 129 -16.79 -14.52 -18.88
CA PHE A 129 -17.81 -15.57 -18.75
C PHE A 129 -19.23 -15.04 -19.02
N ASP A 130 -19.59 -13.89 -18.46
CA ASP A 130 -20.91 -13.26 -18.65
C ASP A 130 -21.18 -12.89 -20.11
N SER A 131 -20.12 -12.61 -20.90
CA SER A 131 -20.26 -12.31 -22.32
C SER A 131 -20.58 -13.53 -23.20
N TRP A 132 -20.31 -14.76 -22.72
CA TRP A 132 -20.57 -16.00 -23.45
C TRP A 132 -21.89 -16.68 -23.07
N THR A 133 -22.52 -16.27 -21.97
CA THR A 133 -23.86 -16.76 -21.58
C THR A 133 -24.94 -15.86 -22.17
N PRO A 134 -25.74 -16.32 -23.15
CA PRO A 134 -26.86 -15.53 -23.64
C PRO A 134 -27.87 -15.35 -22.50
N THR A 135 -28.18 -14.12 -22.16
CA THR A 135 -29.26 -13.79 -21.22
C THR A 135 -30.58 -14.27 -21.83
N SER A 136 -31.11 -15.38 -21.30
CA SER A 136 -32.45 -15.89 -21.61
C SER A 136 -33.54 -15.04 -20.97
#